data_AF-A0A7J3JCN9-F1
#
_entry.id   AF-A0A7J3JCN9-F1
#
_cell.length_a   1.000
_cell.length_b   1.000
_cell.length_c   1.000
_cell.angle_alpha   90.00
_cell.angle_beta   90.00
_cell.angle_gamma   90.00
#
_symmetry.space_group_name_H-M   'P 1'
#
loop_
_entity.id
_entity.type
_entity.pdbx_description
1 polymer ?
#
loop_
_entity_poly.entity_id
_entity_poly.type
_entity_poly.pdbx_seq_one_letter_code
_entity_poly.pdbx_strand_id
1 'polypeptide(L)'
;MGNDIGGEWTINTNVSTDVVRVEFYLDDVLQLNDTVAPFSWNFNTNNYTLGLHTFKVVAFDSAGDSATAVAERNFGEYSVSSVIITTIIVAVVGFSILLVASWVWIKKKAKQKRKQ
;
A
#
# COMPACT_ATOMS: atom_id res chain seq x y z
N MET A 1 -0.75 -18.70 -7.67
CA MET A 1 -1.38 -17.45 -8.11
C MET A 1 -2.52 -17.15 -7.14
N GLY A 2 -2.49 -16.06 -6.38
CA GLY A 2 -3.74 -15.38 -6.03
C GLY A 2 -3.98 -14.82 -4.62
N ASN A 3 -3.16 -15.05 -3.59
CA ASN A 3 -3.49 -14.61 -2.23
C ASN A 3 -2.56 -13.55 -1.65
N ASP A 4 -1.74 -12.93 -2.50
CA ASP A 4 -0.81 -11.89 -2.09
C ASP A 4 -1.58 -10.58 -1.92
N ILE A 5 -1.53 -10.02 -0.71
CA ILE A 5 -2.14 -8.73 -0.38
C ILE A 5 -1.04 -7.70 -0.13
N GLY A 6 -1.29 -6.46 -0.55
CA GLY A 6 -0.37 -5.35 -0.38
C GLY A 6 -1.13 -4.06 -0.11
N GLY A 7 -0.69 -3.30 0.88
CA GLY A 7 -1.11 -1.94 1.19
C GLY A 7 -2.14 -1.74 2.25
N GLU A 8 -2.90 -0.66 2.10
CA GLU A 8 -4.05 -0.35 2.95
C GLU A 8 -5.16 -1.38 2.69
N TRP A 9 -5.51 -2.10 3.75
CA TRP A 9 -6.55 -3.11 3.76
C TRP A 9 -7.47 -2.90 4.95
N THR A 10 -8.75 -3.16 4.74
CA THR A 10 -9.77 -3.13 5.80
C THR A 10 -10.36 -4.53 5.96
N ILE A 11 -10.30 -5.07 7.17
CA ILE A 11 -11.07 -6.24 7.57
C ILE A 11 -12.42 -5.75 8.07
N ASN A 12 -13.47 -6.11 7.34
CA ASN A 12 -14.85 -5.91 7.76
C ASN A 12 -15.36 -7.19 8.39
N THR A 13 -16.15 -7.05 9.46
CA THR A 13 -16.78 -8.18 10.13
C THR A 13 -18.26 -8.27 9.76
N ASN A 14 -18.77 -9.50 9.65
CA ASN A 14 -20.20 -9.76 9.53
C ASN A 14 -20.61 -10.57 10.76
N VAL A 15 -21.07 -9.86 11.79
CA VAL A 15 -21.42 -10.42 13.09
C VAL A 15 -22.88 -10.16 13.41
N SER A 16 -23.43 -10.96 14.32
CA SER A 16 -24.76 -10.75 14.87
C SER A 16 -24.81 -9.53 15.81
N THR A 17 -26.01 -9.03 16.08
CA THR A 17 -26.23 -7.75 16.80
C THR A 17 -25.94 -7.83 18.30
N ASP A 18 -25.81 -9.02 18.85
CA ASP A 18 -25.49 -9.33 20.24
C ASP A 18 -23.98 -9.31 20.54
N VAL A 19 -23.13 -9.19 19.52
CA VAL A 19 -21.68 -9.03 19.68
C VAL A 19 -21.37 -7.64 20.26
N VAL A 20 -20.59 -7.63 21.35
CA VAL A 20 -20.20 -6.41 22.08
C VAL A 20 -18.74 -6.05 21.92
N ARG A 21 -17.91 -7.01 21.47
CA ARG A 21 -16.47 -6.81 21.30
C ARG A 21 -15.92 -7.72 20.22
N VAL A 22 -15.00 -7.21 19.41
CA VAL A 22 -14.23 -7.98 18.45
C VAL A 22 -12.75 -7.70 18.61
N GLU A 23 -11.96 -8.76 18.76
CA GLU A 23 -10.52 -8.71 18.83
C GLU A 23 -9.91 -9.19 17.51
N PHE A 24 -8.99 -8.41 16.95
CA PHE A 24 -8.28 -8.70 15.72
C PHE A 24 -6.82 -9.01 16.04
N TYR A 25 -6.33 -10.12 15.51
CA TYR A 25 -4.99 -10.62 15.70
C TYR A 25 -4.30 -10.84 14.36
N LEU A 26 -2.98 -10.62 14.36
CA LEU A 26 -2.06 -10.97 13.28
C LEU A 26 -0.91 -11.78 13.89
N ASP A 27 -0.70 -13.00 13.41
CA ASP A 27 0.29 -13.95 13.92
C ASP A 27 0.23 -14.12 15.44
N ASP A 28 -0.99 -14.30 15.95
CA ASP A 28 -1.33 -14.41 17.38
C ASP A 28 -1.05 -13.18 18.24
N VAL A 29 -0.63 -12.06 17.64
CA VAL A 29 -0.47 -10.76 18.31
C VAL A 29 -1.75 -9.93 18.18
N LEU A 30 -2.29 -9.46 19.30
CA LEU A 30 -3.46 -8.57 19.32
C LEU A 30 -3.11 -7.21 18.67
N GLN A 31 -3.86 -6.84 17.64
CA GLN A 31 -3.68 -5.60 16.90
C GLN A 31 -4.75 -4.57 17.27
N LEU A 32 -5.99 -5.01 17.43
CA LEU A 32 -7.11 -4.15 17.77
C LEU A 32 -8.12 -4.88 18.65
N ASN A 33 -8.61 -4.18 19.67
CA ASN A 33 -9.77 -4.58 20.47
C ASN A 33 -10.88 -3.54 20.25
N ASP A 34 -11.87 -3.88 19.43
CA ASP A 34 -12.94 -2.98 19.02
C ASP A 34 -14.24 -3.29 19.78
N THR A 35 -14.80 -2.29 20.43
CA THR A 35 -16.03 -2.38 21.23
C THR A 35 -17.16 -1.52 20.65
N VAL A 36 -17.00 -0.98 19.44
CA VAL A 36 -17.98 -0.09 18.83
C VAL A 36 -18.33 -0.59 17.43
N ALA A 37 -19.57 -1.04 17.24
CA ALA A 37 -20.06 -1.43 15.92
C ALA A 37 -20.17 -0.20 14.98
N PRO A 38 -19.85 -0.32 13.68
CA PRO A 38 -19.47 -1.56 12.96
C PRO A 38 -18.00 -1.94 13.17
N PHE A 39 -17.75 -3.18 13.60
CA PHE A 39 -16.39 -3.61 13.93
C PHE A 39 -15.53 -3.80 12.68
N SER A 40 -14.43 -3.08 12.62
CA SER A 40 -13.51 -3.14 11.48
C SER A 40 -12.08 -2.82 11.88
N TRP A 41 -11.14 -3.36 11.13
CA TRP A 41 -9.72 -3.08 11.33
C TRP A 41 -9.08 -2.63 10.02
N ASN A 42 -8.58 -1.40 10.00
CA ASN A 42 -7.77 -0.86 8.91
C ASN A 42 -6.28 -0.99 9.26
N PHE A 43 -5.50 -1.53 8.34
CA PHE A 43 -4.06 -1.70 8.48
C PHE A 43 -3.34 -1.58 7.13
N ASN A 44 -2.04 -1.25 7.20
CA ASN A 44 -1.15 -1.28 6.05
C ASN A 44 -0.19 -2.47 6.13
N THR A 45 -0.16 -3.32 5.10
CA THR A 45 0.76 -4.48 5.07
C THR A 45 2.23 -4.07 5.11
N ASN A 46 2.59 -2.85 4.70
CA ASN A 46 3.96 -2.32 4.73
C ASN A 46 4.53 -2.18 6.14
N ASN A 47 3.67 -2.17 7.17
CA ASN A 47 4.09 -2.09 8.56
C ASN A 47 4.53 -3.45 9.12
N TYR A 48 4.40 -4.52 8.33
CA TYR A 48 4.69 -5.88 8.72
C TYR A 48 5.72 -6.50 7.77
N THR A 49 6.28 -7.64 8.17
CA THR A 49 7.20 -8.39 7.32
C THR A 49 6.49 -8.94 6.09
N LEU A 50 7.26 -9.25 5.05
CA LEU A 50 6.73 -9.99 3.90
C LEU A 50 6.63 -11.48 4.25
N GLY A 51 5.67 -12.18 3.62
CA GLY A 51 5.48 -13.62 3.80
C GLY A 51 4.07 -14.00 4.27
N LEU A 52 3.90 -15.27 4.65
CA LEU A 52 2.61 -15.79 5.07
C LEU A 52 2.28 -15.31 6.49
N HIS A 53 1.11 -14.68 6.63
CA HIS A 53 0.57 -14.20 7.89
C HIS A 53 -0.78 -14.83 8.18
N THR A 54 -1.06 -15.05 9.46
CA THR A 54 -2.32 -15.63 9.94
C THR A 54 -3.14 -14.55 10.65
N PHE A 55 -4.29 -14.21 10.08
CA PHE A 55 -5.30 -13.39 10.73
C PHE A 55 -6.20 -14.26 11.60
N LYS A 56 -6.48 -13.78 12.80
CA LYS A 56 -7.47 -14.37 13.70
C LYS A 56 -8.38 -13.27 14.22
N VAL A 57 -9.69 -13.47 14.11
CA VAL A 57 -10.71 -12.54 14.59
C VAL A 57 -11.57 -13.28 15.61
N VAL A 58 -11.72 -12.72 16.80
CA VAL A 58 -12.51 -13.30 17.89
C VAL A 58 -13.61 -12.32 18.26
N ALA A 59 -14.86 -12.70 18.04
CA ALA A 59 -16.03 -11.93 18.44
C ALA A 59 -16.57 -12.46 19.77
N PHE A 60 -16.99 -11.56 20.66
CA PHE A 60 -17.56 -11.87 21.97
C PHE A 60 -18.93 -11.23 22.13
N ASP A 61 -19.87 -11.97 22.71
CA ASP A 61 -21.17 -11.44 23.12
C ASP A 61 -21.13 -10.90 24.56
N SER A 62 -22.28 -10.41 25.03
CA SER A 62 -22.43 -9.90 26.41
C SER A 62 -22.39 -10.98 27.50
N ALA A 63 -22.62 -12.25 27.15
CA ALA A 63 -22.56 -13.39 28.07
C ALA A 63 -21.12 -13.92 28.24
N GLY A 64 -20.21 -13.52 27.35
CA GLY A 64 -18.83 -13.97 27.30
C GLY A 64 -18.59 -15.15 26.35
N ASP A 65 -19.62 -15.58 25.61
CA ASP A 65 -19.46 -16.57 24.55
C ASP A 65 -18.68 -15.96 23.39
N SER A 66 -17.93 -16.81 22.67
CA SER A 66 -17.04 -16.33 21.60
C SER A 66 -17.11 -17.17 20.34
N ALA A 67 -16.89 -16.50 19.21
CA ALA A 67 -16.74 -17.11 17.89
C ALA A 67 -15.41 -16.66 17.27
N THR A 68 -14.68 -17.58 16.65
CA THR A 68 -13.37 -17.32 16.05
C THR A 68 -13.39 -17.58 14.55
N ALA A 69 -12.79 -16.67 13.78
CA ALA A 69 -12.49 -16.83 12.37
C ALA A 69 -10.98 -16.73 12.13
N VAL A 70 -10.44 -17.59 11.26
CA VAL A 70 -9.01 -17.61 10.92
C VAL A 70 -8.85 -17.54 9.40
N ALA A 71 -7.91 -16.75 8.92
CA ALA A 71 -7.57 -16.65 7.52
C ALA A 71 -6.08 -16.40 7.32
N GLU A 72 -5.47 -17.08 6.36
CA GLU A 72 -4.08 -16.84 5.99
C GLU A 72 -4.00 -15.95 4.76
N ARG A 73 -3.04 -15.02 4.75
CA ARG A 73 -2.72 -14.18 3.58
C ARG A 73 -1.22 -14.06 3.47
N ASN A 74 -0.73 -14.03 2.23
CA ASN A 74 0.66 -13.76 1.99
C ASN A 74 0.82 -12.24 1.80
N PHE A 75 1.70 -11.60 2.55
CA PHE A 75 2.04 -10.20 2.36
C PHE A 75 3.12 -10.14 1.28
N GLY A 76 2.73 -9.62 0.13
CA GLY A 76 3.63 -9.43 -1.00
C GLY A 76 4.15 -8.01 -1.07
N GLU A 77 5.30 -7.82 -1.69
CA GLU A 77 5.62 -6.52 -2.26
C GLU A 77 4.51 -6.16 -3.25
N TYR A 78 4.11 -4.89 -3.27
CA TYR A 78 3.21 -4.42 -4.31
C TYR A 78 3.83 -4.70 -5.67
N SER A 79 3.36 -5.75 -6.35
CA SER A 79 3.57 -5.87 -7.77
C SER A 79 2.66 -4.84 -8.42
N VAL A 80 3.15 -3.61 -8.57
CA VAL A 80 2.53 -2.63 -9.47
C VAL A 80 2.60 -3.21 -10.89
N SER A 81 1.64 -4.06 -11.25
CA SER A 81 1.36 -4.42 -12.63
C SER A 81 0.97 -3.13 -13.34
N SER A 82 1.98 -2.47 -13.91
CA SER A 82 1.92 -1.24 -14.69
C SER A 82 1.19 -0.06 -14.03
N VAL A 83 1.90 0.71 -13.19
CA VAL A 83 1.83 2.18 -13.23
C VAL A 83 3.25 2.73 -13.16
N ILE A 84 3.65 3.35 -14.26
CA ILE A 84 4.83 4.16 -14.51
C ILE A 84 5.29 4.99 -13.29
N ILE A 85 6.55 4.82 -12.91
CA ILE A 85 7.31 5.56 -11.89
C ILE A 85 7.58 7.03 -12.31
N THR A 86 6.69 7.68 -13.06
CA THR A 86 6.92 9.03 -13.64
C THR A 86 6.24 10.19 -12.95
N THR A 87 5.55 10.02 -11.81
CA THR A 87 4.91 11.20 -11.19
C THR A 87 5.20 11.27 -9.71
N ILE A 88 6.19 12.10 -9.40
CA ILE A 88 6.50 12.79 -8.13
C ILE A 88 7.72 12.25 -7.37
N ILE A 89 8.90 12.39 -7.99
CA ILE A 89 10.01 13.18 -7.43
C ILE A 89 10.66 13.94 -8.60
N VAL A 90 10.17 15.14 -8.95
CA VAL A 90 10.98 16.07 -9.74
C VAL A 90 12.02 16.67 -8.79
N ALA A 91 13.06 15.90 -8.49
CA ALA A 91 14.36 16.47 -8.21
C ALA A 91 14.97 16.74 -9.57
N VAL A 92 15.06 18.01 -9.97
CA VAL A 92 15.70 18.43 -11.22
C VAL A 92 17.20 18.08 -11.14
N VAL A 93 17.56 16.83 -11.43
CA VAL A 93 18.91 16.44 -11.84
C VAL A 93 18.83 16.17 -13.34
N GLY A 94 18.74 17.26 -14.08
CA GLY A 94 18.50 17.20 -15.53
C GLY A 94 18.63 18.53 -16.26
N PHE A 95 19.38 19.49 -15.71
CA PHE A 95 19.79 20.70 -16.45
C PHE A 95 20.73 20.37 -17.65
N SER A 96 21.01 19.08 -17.89
CA SER A 96 22.01 18.59 -18.85
C SER A 96 21.51 18.35 -20.28
N ILE A 97 20.24 18.65 -20.61
CA ILE A 97 19.74 18.58 -22.01
C ILE A 97 19.60 19.98 -22.66
N LEU A 98 19.64 21.08 -21.89
CA LEU A 98 19.52 22.44 -22.44
C LEU A 98 20.83 23.05 -22.98
N LEU A 99 22.01 22.51 -22.65
CA LEU A 99 23.29 23.03 -23.17
C LEU A 99 23.70 22.47 -24.55
N VAL A 100 23.28 21.25 -24.90
CA VAL A 100 23.59 20.67 -26.23
C VAL A 100 22.79 21.37 -27.32
N ALA A 101 21.52 21.71 -27.07
CA ALA A 101 20.69 22.46 -28.02
C ALA A 101 21.25 23.88 -28.26
N SER A 102 21.71 24.56 -27.21
CA SER A 102 22.32 25.89 -27.32
C SER A 102 23.65 25.84 -28.09
N TRP A 103 24.52 24.85 -27.81
CA TRP A 103 25.78 24.66 -28.55
C TRP A 103 25.57 24.33 -30.03
N VAL A 104 24.61 23.46 -30.34
CA VAL A 104 24.28 23.08 -31.73
C VAL A 104 23.65 24.25 -32.50
N TRP A 105 22.78 25.04 -31.86
CA TRP A 105 22.15 26.21 -32.51
C TRP A 105 23.14 27.37 -32.71
N ILE A 106 24.04 27.62 -31.74
CA ILE A 106 25.11 28.63 -31.85
C ILE A 106 26.08 28.28 -32.99
N LYS A 107 26.49 27.01 -33.12
CA LYS A 107 27.34 26.59 -34.25
C LYS A 107 26.65 26.71 -35.60
N LYS A 108 25.34 26.45 -35.68
CA LYS A 108 24.57 26.62 -36.93
C LYS A 108 24.42 28.08 -37.34
N LYS A 109 24.15 29.01 -36.40
CA LYS A 109 24.05 30.46 -36.71
C LYS A 109 25.38 31.05 -37.18
N ALA A 110 26.52 30.61 -36.64
CA ALA A 110 27.83 31.08 -37.06
C ALA A 110 28.19 30.71 -38.52
N LYS A 111 27.63 29.62 -39.05
CA LYS A 111 27.93 29.14 -40.41
C LYS A 111 27.11 29.86 -41.50
N GLN A 112 25.91 30.34 -41.19
CA GLN A 112 25.07 31.06 -42.15
C GLN A 112 25.49 32.52 -42.36
N LYS A 113 26.00 33.19 -41.33
CA LYS A 113 26.53 34.57 -41.45
C LYS A 113 27.86 34.68 -42.22
N ARG A 114 28.54 33.57 -42.51
CA ARG A 114 29.76 33.56 -43.34
C ARG A 114 29.49 33.33 -44.84
N LYS A 115 28.21 33.22 -45.24
CA LYS A 115 27.81 32.99 -46.64
C LYS A 115 26.76 34.00 -47.15
N GLN A 116 26.64 35.14 -46.49
CA GLN A 116 26.00 36.35 -47.01
C GLN A 116 27.01 37.49 -46.94
#